data_AF-A0A7Y7CIB0-F1
#
_entry.id   AF-A0A7Y7CIB0-F1
#
_cell.length_a   1.000
_cell.length_b   1.000
_cell.length_c   1.000
_cell.angle_alpha   90.00
_cell.angle_beta   90.00
_cell.angle_gamma   90.00
#
_symmetry.space_group_name_H-M   'P 1'
#
loop_
_entity.id
_entity.type
_entity.pdbx_description
1 polymer ?
#
loop_
_entity_poly.entity_id
_entity_poly.type
_entity_poly.pdbx_seq_one_letter_code
_entity_poly.pdbx_strand_id
1 'polypeptide(L)'
;FTYDLKNLNRATVIGETTGGGAHPGGPIVINQGFLVNVPQGRAINPVTKTNWEGVGVEPHIKMDADAALDRALELARKAVSLTTNK
;
A
#
# COMPACT_ATOMS: atom_id res chain seq x y z
N PHE A 1 5.22 -4.08 -0.93
CA PHE A 1 4.32 -5.13 -0.40
C PHE A 1 2.87 -4.92 -0.83
N THR A 2 2.08 -4.04 -0.18
CA THR A 2 0.64 -3.90 -0.46
C THR A 2 0.35 -3.51 -1.91
N TYR A 3 1.10 -2.52 -2.43
CA TYR A 3 1.02 -2.13 -3.84
C TYR A 3 1.28 -3.31 -4.78
N ASP A 4 2.28 -4.14 -4.48
CA ASP A 4 2.63 -5.28 -5.32
C ASP A 4 1.57 -6.37 -5.28
N LEU A 5 1.07 -6.74 -4.10
CA LEU A 5 0.00 -7.74 -3.98
C LEU A 5 -1.31 -7.30 -4.63
N LYS A 6 -1.64 -6.00 -4.56
CA LYS A 6 -2.76 -5.41 -5.29
C LYS A 6 -2.58 -5.59 -6.79
N ASN A 7 -1.45 -5.14 -7.34
CA ASN A 7 -1.21 -5.18 -8.79
C ASN A 7 -0.95 -6.59 -9.34
N LEU A 8 -0.61 -7.56 -8.47
CA LEU A 8 -0.55 -8.98 -8.81
C LEU A 8 -1.90 -9.69 -8.69
N ASN A 9 -2.98 -9.00 -8.32
CA ASN A 9 -4.30 -9.57 -8.01
C ASN A 9 -4.22 -10.71 -6.97
N ARG A 10 -3.30 -10.60 -6.01
CA ARG A 10 -3.04 -11.59 -4.95
C ARG A 10 -3.66 -11.22 -3.61
N ALA A 11 -4.13 -9.98 -3.46
CA ALA A 11 -4.82 -9.53 -2.26
C ALA A 11 -5.92 -8.52 -2.60
N THR A 12 -7.02 -8.58 -1.86
CA THR A 12 -7.98 -7.46 -1.77
C THR A 12 -7.50 -6.52 -0.66
N VAL A 13 -7.44 -5.23 -0.97
CA VAL A 13 -6.96 -4.18 -0.05
C VAL A 13 -8.15 -3.38 0.42
N ILE A 14 -8.30 -3.21 1.73
CA ILE A 14 -9.47 -2.61 2.37
C ILE A 14 -8.97 -1.61 3.41
N GLY A 15 -9.59 -0.43 3.48
CA GLY A 15 -9.25 0.63 4.44
C GLY A 15 -9.08 1.98 3.74
N GLU A 16 -8.05 2.74 4.13
CA GLU A 16 -7.77 4.08 3.61
C GLU A 16 -6.61 4.08 2.60
N THR A 17 -6.48 5.18 1.85
CA THR A 17 -5.29 5.41 1.02
C THR A 17 -4.09 5.62 1.92
N THR A 18 -2.99 4.89 1.67
CA THR A 18 -1.77 5.03 2.48
C THR A 18 -1.06 6.38 2.27
N GLY A 19 -0.17 6.77 3.18
CA GLY A 19 0.50 8.08 3.13
C GLY A 19 1.48 8.31 1.98
N GLY A 20 1.84 7.30 1.18
CA GLY A 20 2.59 7.51 -0.06
C GLY A 20 4.11 7.67 0.04
N GLY A 21 4.77 7.16 1.09
CA GLY A 21 6.25 7.08 1.13
C GLY A 21 6.76 5.81 0.43
N ALA A 22 7.38 5.94 -0.73
CA ALA A 22 7.86 4.83 -1.57
C ALA A 22 9.35 4.90 -1.91
N HIS A 23 9.93 6.09 -1.98
CA HIS A 23 11.33 6.26 -2.38
C HIS A 23 12.26 6.10 -1.18
N PRO A 24 13.20 5.12 -1.20
CA PRO A 24 14.20 5.03 -0.16
C PRO A 24 15.13 6.24 -0.21
N GLY A 25 15.57 6.68 0.97
CA GLY A 25 16.45 7.82 1.14
C GLY A 25 16.44 8.24 2.60
N GLY A 26 17.00 9.42 2.87
CA GLY A 26 17.05 9.94 4.22
C GLY A 26 17.93 11.19 4.30
N PRO A 27 18.15 11.69 5.54
CA PRO A 27 18.92 12.89 5.75
C PRO A 27 20.40 12.62 5.45
N ILE A 28 20.96 13.47 4.60
CA ILE A 28 22.39 13.56 4.30
C ILE A 28 22.89 14.86 4.93
N VAL A 29 23.89 14.75 5.80
CA VAL A 29 24.53 15.92 6.41
C VAL A 29 25.34 16.66 5.34
N ILE A 30 25.08 17.95 5.17
CA ILE A 30 25.83 18.79 4.23
C ILE A 30 26.97 19.50 4.97
N ASN A 31 26.72 20.03 6.17
CA ASN A 31 27.70 20.69 7.03
C ASN A 31 27.15 20.81 8.48
N GLN A 32 27.82 21.61 9.31
CA GLN A 32 27.33 21.92 10.66
C GLN A 32 26.01 22.70 10.59
N GLY A 33 24.91 22.01 10.94
CA GLY A 33 23.58 22.61 11.08
C GLY A 33 22.62 22.38 9.92
N PHE A 34 23.07 21.79 8.80
CA PHE A 34 22.22 21.53 7.64
C PHE A 34 22.23 20.06 7.22
N LEU A 35 21.02 19.57 6.92
CA LEU A 35 20.77 18.28 6.30
C LEU A 35 19.89 18.48 5.05
N VAL A 36 20.00 17.55 4.11
CA VAL A 36 19.09 17.44 2.97
C VAL A 36 18.52 16.03 2.91
N ASN A 37 17.23 15.91 2.64
CA ASN A 37 16.62 14.62 2.33
C ASN A 37 16.64 14.42 0.81
N VAL A 38 17.40 13.42 0.35
CA VAL A 38 17.48 13.08 -1.08
C VAL A 38 17.04 11.63 -1.26
N PRO A 39 16.06 11.36 -2.15
CA PRO A 39 15.76 10.00 -2.59
C PRO A 39 17.00 9.36 -3.22
N GLN A 40 17.40 8.21 -2.71
CA GLN A 40 18.53 7.43 -3.23
C GLN A 40 18.07 6.30 -4.16
N GLY A 41 16.77 6.05 -4.23
CA GLY A 41 16.21 5.08 -5.14
C GLY A 41 14.75 5.34 -5.41
N ARG A 42 14.24 4.61 -6.40
CA ARG A 42 12.83 4.62 -6.77
C ARG A 42 12.37 3.19 -7.03
N ALA A 43 11.43 2.71 -6.23
CA ALA A 43 10.71 1.49 -6.57
C ALA A 43 9.92 1.72 -7.85
N ILE A 44 10.02 0.86 -8.85
CA ILE A 44 9.18 0.90 -10.05
C ILE A 44 8.55 -0.47 -10.19
N ASN A 45 7.23 -0.55 -10.06
CA ASN A 45 6.54 -1.82 -10.19
C ASN A 45 6.53 -2.26 -11.66
N PRO A 46 6.85 -3.53 -11.96
CA PRO A 46 6.97 -4.01 -13.33
C PRO A 46 5.64 -4.07 -14.08
N VAL A 47 4.50 -4.12 -13.40
CA VAL A 47 3.16 -4.15 -14.00
C VAL A 47 2.70 -2.74 -14.35
N THR A 48 2.66 -1.84 -13.35
CA THR A 48 2.09 -0.50 -13.53
C THR A 48 3.06 0.51 -14.11
N LYS A 49 4.35 0.18 -14.16
CA LYS A 49 5.46 1.08 -14.56
C LYS A 49 5.55 2.36 -13.72
N THR A 50 4.92 2.37 -12.55
CA THR A 50 4.93 3.48 -11.58
C THR A 50 5.08 2.92 -10.15
N ASN A 51 4.82 3.75 -9.13
CA ASN A 51 4.83 3.36 -7.73
C ASN A 51 3.78 4.14 -6.92
N TRP A 52 3.84 4.03 -5.59
CA TRP A 52 2.91 4.66 -4.66
C TRP A 52 3.42 5.98 -4.07
N GLU A 53 4.53 6.53 -4.59
CA GLU A 53 5.10 7.79 -4.07
C GLU A 53 4.12 8.95 -4.21
N GLY A 54 3.92 9.72 -3.14
CA GLY A 54 3.09 10.93 -3.09
C GLY A 54 1.58 10.70 -3.24
N VAL A 55 1.16 9.54 -3.76
CA VAL A 55 -0.25 9.21 -4.00
C VAL A 55 -0.78 8.11 -3.10
N GLY A 56 0.11 7.32 -2.50
CA GLY A 56 -0.29 6.19 -1.67
C GLY A 56 -0.76 4.97 -2.46
N VAL A 57 -1.16 3.95 -1.72
CA VAL A 57 -1.84 2.77 -2.27
C VAL A 57 -3.33 2.97 -2.04
N GLU A 58 -4.08 3.24 -3.11
CA GLU A 58 -5.54 3.27 -3.01
C GLU A 58 -6.07 1.86 -2.73
N PRO A 59 -6.97 1.66 -1.77
CA PRO A 59 -7.58 0.37 -1.49
C PRO A 59 -8.54 -0.06 -2.62
N HIS A 60 -8.90 -1.34 -2.66
CA HIS A 60 -10.00 -1.82 -3.52
C HIS A 60 -11.36 -1.45 -2.93
N ILE A 61 -11.45 -1.45 -1.59
CA ILE A 61 -12.63 -1.05 -0.84
C ILE A 61 -12.21 0.06 0.11
N LYS A 62 -12.61 1.29 -0.21
CA LYS A 62 -12.28 2.48 0.59
C LYS A 62 -13.24 2.66 1.75
N MET A 63 -12.71 2.85 2.96
CA MET A 63 -13.45 3.08 4.20
C MET A 63 -12.52 3.54 5.32
N ASP A 64 -13.09 3.98 6.43
CA ASP A 64 -12.33 4.33 7.63
C ASP A 64 -11.51 3.13 8.13
N ALA A 65 -10.27 3.40 8.54
CA ALA A 65 -9.33 2.37 8.97
C ALA A 65 -9.89 1.52 10.13
N ASP A 66 -10.64 2.14 11.04
CA ASP A 66 -11.23 1.49 12.21
C ASP A 66 -12.26 0.40 11.85
N ALA A 67 -12.92 0.52 10.70
CA ALA A 67 -13.91 -0.46 10.23
C ALA A 67 -13.32 -1.53 9.29
N ALA A 68 -12.06 -1.37 8.87
CA ALA A 68 -11.48 -2.19 7.79
C ALA A 68 -11.33 -3.66 8.18
N LEU A 69 -10.95 -3.95 9.43
CA LEU A 69 -10.76 -5.32 9.92
C LEU A 69 -12.09 -6.10 9.93
N ASP A 70 -13.13 -5.50 10.49
CA ASP A 70 -14.45 -6.14 10.57
C ASP A 70 -14.99 -6.43 9.17
N ARG A 71 -14.83 -5.47 8.25
CA ARG A 71 -15.21 -5.66 6.85
C ARG A 71 -14.42 -6.80 6.19
N ALA A 72 -13.10 -6.86 6.42
CA ALA A 72 -12.25 -7.89 5.85
C ALA A 72 -12.65 -9.29 6.33
N LEU A 73 -12.93 -9.44 7.64
CA LEU A 73 -13.38 -10.70 8.23
C LEU A 73 -14.76 -11.12 7.70
N GLU A 74 -15.70 -10.18 7.55
CA GLU A 74 -17.01 -10.44 6.96
C GLU A 74 -16.88 -11.00 5.53
N LEU A 75 -16.08 -10.34 4.68
CA LEU A 75 -15.86 -10.76 3.30
C LEU A 75 -15.15 -12.11 3.20
N ALA A 76 -14.14 -12.35 4.04
CA ALA A 76 -13.42 -13.62 4.08
C ALA A 76 -14.34 -14.78 4.46
N ARG A 77 -15.17 -14.61 5.51
CA ARG A 77 -16.16 -15.63 5.92
C ARG A 77 -17.16 -15.93 4.80
N LYS A 78 -17.68 -14.90 4.13
CA LYS A 78 -18.57 -15.06 2.98
C LYS A 78 -17.90 -15.86 1.85
N ALA A 79 -16.66 -15.52 1.50
CA ALA A 79 -15.91 -16.22 0.46
C ALA A 79 -15.70 -17.71 0.79
N VAL A 80 -15.36 -18.03 2.03
CA VAL A 80 -15.22 -19.43 2.48
C VAL A 80 -16.56 -20.16 2.39
N SER A 81 -17.65 -19.58 2.90
CA SER A 81 -18.99 -20.22 2.86
C SER A 81 -19.51 -20.51 1.45
N LEU A 82 -19.20 -19.63 0.48
CA LEU A 82 -19.55 -19.83 -0.92
C LEU A 82 -18.70 -20.92 -1.60
N THR A 83 -17.48 -21.12 -1.11
CA THR A 83 -16.58 -22.17 -1.62
C THR A 83 -16.96 -23.55 -1.06
N THR A 84 -17.51 -23.61 0.16
CA THR A 84 -17.96 -24.87 0.77
C THR A 84 -19.29 -25.40 0.20
N ASN A 85 -20.11 -24.54 -0.42
CA ASN A 85 -21.37 -24.92 -1.06
C ASN A 85 -21.24 -25.28 -2.56
N LYS A 86 -20.00 -25.39 -3.07
CA LYS A 86 -19.67 -25.84 -4.43
C LYS A 86 -18.91 -27.17 -4.35
#